data_AF-A0A525IMJ6-F1
#
_entry.id   AF-A0A525IMJ6-F1
#
_cell.length_a   1.000
_cell.length_b   1.000
_cell.length_c   1.000
_cell.angle_alpha   90.00
_cell.angle_beta   90.00
_cell.angle_gamma   90.00
#
_symmetry.space_group_name_H-M   'P 1'
#
loop_
_entity.id
_entity.type
_entity.pdbx_description
1 polymer ?
#
loop_
_entity_poly.entity_id
_entity_poly.type
_entity_poly.pdbx_seq_one_letter_code
_entity_poly.pdbx_strand_id
1 'polypeptide(L)'
;MDLDQIRTTPKFPISFYEQIYRVMGWPFDAASTARTAYVGKLTNSLIYEQLPPGVLDDLRRKNPTDPATKRRKRKHFQFLTEDVGNPHVDKQITAVTTLLRATPNGQWKFFETLFKQAFPPAQPDLFMADEIERLRLAPPNEEAAN
;
A
#
# COMPACT_ATOMS: atom_id res chain seq x y z
N MET A 1 18.35 24.23 20.01
CA MET A 1 17.78 23.63 18.79
C MET A 1 16.30 23.98 18.79
N ASP A 2 15.90 24.91 17.93
CA ASP A 2 14.53 25.39 17.81
C ASP A 2 13.60 24.28 17.31
N LEU A 3 12.53 24.02 18.07
CA LEU A 3 11.50 23.02 17.77
C LEU A 3 10.43 23.53 16.79
N ASP A 4 10.71 24.59 16.02
CA ASP A 4 9.69 25.40 15.33
C ASP A 4 9.65 25.23 13.78
N GLN A 5 10.22 24.16 13.22
CA GLN A 5 10.19 23.92 11.77
C GLN A 5 10.02 22.43 11.38
N ILE A 6 9.16 21.65 12.05
CA ILE A 6 8.64 20.44 11.40
C ILE A 6 7.59 20.88 10.36
N ARG A 7 8.05 21.50 9.27
CA ARG A 7 7.29 21.61 8.02
C ARG A 7 7.02 20.19 7.57
N THR A 8 5.87 19.63 7.95
CA THR A 8 5.47 18.30 7.50
C THR A 8 5.22 18.36 6.01
N THR A 9 6.23 18.01 5.20
CA THR A 9 6.07 17.84 3.77
C THR A 9 4.93 16.84 3.55
N PRO A 10 3.87 17.19 2.81
CA PRO A 10 2.82 16.25 2.50
C PRO A 10 3.44 15.09 1.71
N LYS A 11 3.44 13.89 2.31
CA LYS A 11 4.12 12.73 1.71
C LYS A 11 3.60 12.35 0.33
N PHE A 12 2.35 12.70 0.04
CA PHE A 12 1.73 12.48 -1.26
C PHE A 12 1.66 13.82 -1.99
N PRO A 13 2.29 13.94 -3.18
CA PRO A 13 2.22 15.16 -3.94
C PRO A 13 0.78 15.42 -4.40
N ILE A 14 0.40 16.69 -4.56
CA ILE A 14 -0.94 17.08 -5.04
C ILE A 14 -1.23 16.41 -6.39
N SER A 15 -0.21 16.31 -7.25
CA SER A 15 -0.28 15.67 -8.56
C SER A 15 -0.70 14.19 -8.49
N PHE A 16 -0.36 13.45 -7.42
CA PHE A 16 -0.85 12.07 -7.26
C PHE A 16 -2.38 12.03 -7.14
N TYR A 17 -2.95 12.90 -6.29
CA TYR A 17 -4.40 12.97 -6.11
C TYR A 17 -5.10 13.52 -7.33
N GLU A 18 -4.51 14.51 -8.00
CA GLU A 18 -5.03 15.03 -9.27
C GLU A 18 -5.19 13.91 -10.30
N GLN A 19 -4.20 13.04 -10.42
CA GLN A 19 -4.25 11.90 -11.33
C GLN A 19 -5.32 10.87 -10.94
N ILE A 20 -5.52 10.59 -9.64
CA ILE A 20 -6.63 9.74 -9.17
C ILE A 20 -7.97 10.34 -9.62
N TYR A 21 -8.21 11.62 -9.33
CA TYR A 21 -9.47 12.28 -9.67
C TYR A 21 -9.71 12.28 -11.18
N ARG A 22 -8.67 12.57 -11.98
CA ARG A 22 -8.72 12.54 -13.45
C ARG A 22 -9.14 11.16 -13.97
N VAL A 23 -8.53 10.09 -13.48
CA VAL A 23 -8.83 8.72 -13.91
C VAL A 23 -10.20 8.24 -13.40
N MET A 24 -10.63 8.70 -12.22
CA MET A 24 -11.97 8.43 -11.69
C MET A 24 -13.09 9.24 -12.38
N GLY A 25 -12.73 10.27 -13.17
CA GLY A 25 -13.70 11.18 -13.78
C GLY A 25 -14.35 12.15 -12.77
N TRP A 26 -13.67 12.45 -11.68
CA TRP A 26 -14.16 13.32 -10.61
C TRP A 26 -13.68 14.76 -10.78
N PRO A 27 -14.47 15.77 -10.36
CA PRO A 27 -14.01 17.15 -10.33
C PRO A 27 -12.89 17.30 -9.31
N PHE A 28 -11.77 17.88 -9.75
CA PHE A 28 -10.62 18.17 -8.89
C PHE A 28 -10.52 19.67 -8.65
N ASP A 29 -10.52 20.07 -7.38
CA ASP A 29 -10.22 21.43 -6.96
C ASP A 29 -8.83 21.44 -6.30
N ALA A 30 -7.89 22.15 -6.92
CA ALA A 30 -6.53 22.31 -6.41
C ALA A 30 -6.44 23.27 -5.21
N ALA A 31 -7.42 24.18 -5.06
CA ALA A 31 -7.50 25.13 -3.96
C ALA A 31 -8.12 24.50 -2.69
N SER A 32 -8.82 23.37 -2.84
CA SER A 32 -9.43 22.66 -1.72
C SER A 32 -8.62 21.45 -1.25
N THR A 33 -8.43 21.36 0.06
CA THR A 33 -7.85 20.17 0.71
C THR A 33 -8.91 19.09 0.98
N ALA A 34 -10.20 19.38 0.77
CA ALA A 34 -11.26 18.41 0.97
C ALA A 34 -11.15 17.31 -0.08
N ARG A 35 -10.94 16.07 0.39
CA ARG A 35 -10.89 14.89 -0.46
C ARG A 35 -12.13 14.05 -0.23
N THR A 36 -12.63 13.43 -1.30
CA THR A 36 -13.70 12.42 -1.21
C THR A 36 -13.22 11.33 -0.25
N ALA A 37 -14.05 10.94 0.71
CA ALA A 37 -13.66 9.98 1.75
C ALA A 37 -13.09 8.66 1.16
N TYR A 38 -13.55 8.28 -0.03
CA TYR A 38 -13.07 7.12 -0.77
C TYR A 38 -11.58 7.21 -1.17
N VAL A 39 -11.03 8.40 -1.38
CA VAL A 39 -9.61 8.61 -1.77
C VAL A 39 -8.67 8.05 -0.71
N GLY A 40 -9.00 8.19 0.58
CA GLY A 40 -8.20 7.59 1.65
C GLY A 40 -8.15 6.07 1.58
N LYS A 41 -9.27 5.43 1.18
CA LYS A 41 -9.33 3.98 0.97
C LYS A 41 -8.48 3.57 -0.23
N LEU A 42 -8.53 4.34 -1.32
CA LEU A 42 -7.68 4.12 -2.50
C LEU A 42 -6.20 4.26 -2.15
N THR A 43 -5.80 5.30 -1.43
CA THR A 43 -4.40 5.43 -0.99
C THR A 43 -3.96 4.25 -0.13
N ASN A 44 -4.84 3.71 0.72
CA ASN A 44 -4.53 2.51 1.48
C ASN A 44 -4.26 1.30 0.59
N SER A 45 -5.15 1.03 -0.37
CA SER A 45 -5.05 -0.15 -1.22
C SER A 45 -3.92 -0.06 -2.26
N LEU A 46 -3.71 1.12 -2.84
CA LEU A 46 -2.73 1.32 -3.91
C LEU A 46 -1.29 1.43 -3.38
N ILE A 47 -1.12 1.89 -2.13
CA ILE A 47 0.19 2.26 -1.59
C ILE A 47 0.54 1.40 -0.39
N TYR A 48 -0.24 1.49 0.68
CA TYR A 48 0.11 0.85 1.95
C TYR A 48 -0.03 -0.67 1.92
N GLU A 49 -1.05 -1.21 1.26
CA GLU A 49 -1.26 -2.66 1.09
C GLU A 49 -0.27 -3.31 0.12
N GLN A 50 0.42 -2.52 -0.70
CA GLN A 50 1.43 -3.00 -1.65
C GLN A 50 2.85 -2.96 -1.07
N LEU A 51 3.01 -2.52 0.18
CA LEU A 51 4.32 -2.52 0.82
C LEU A 51 4.75 -3.96 1.13
N PRO A 52 6.06 -4.22 1.24
CA PRO A 52 6.56 -5.53 1.64
C PRO A 52 5.89 -6.07 2.91
N PRO A 53 5.74 -7.40 3.05
CA PRO A 53 5.17 -8.02 4.24
C PRO A 53 5.81 -7.48 5.53
N GLY A 54 4.98 -7.23 6.55
CA GLY A 54 5.41 -6.70 7.85
C GLY A 54 5.50 -5.17 7.94
N VAL A 55 5.71 -4.45 6.82
CA VAL A 55 5.83 -2.98 6.84
C VAL A 55 4.51 -2.32 7.26
N LEU A 56 3.39 -2.77 6.69
CA LEU A 56 2.08 -2.23 7.04
C LEU A 56 1.68 -2.57 8.47
N ASP A 57 2.02 -3.76 8.95
CA ASP A 57 1.71 -4.19 10.31
C ASP A 57 2.50 -3.40 11.35
N ASP A 58 3.77 -3.13 11.07
CA ASP A 58 4.58 -2.22 11.88
C ASP A 58 3.99 -0.80 11.93
N LEU A 59 3.49 -0.29 10.80
CA LEU A 59 2.80 1.01 10.75
C LEU A 59 1.49 1.03 11.55
N ARG A 60 0.73 -0.08 11.51
CA ARG A 60 -0.52 -0.24 12.26
C ARG A 60 -0.25 -0.36 13.76
N ARG A 61 0.81 -1.06 14.16
CA ARG A 61 1.27 -1.18 15.56
C ARG A 61 1.72 0.17 16.11
N LYS A 62 2.48 0.95 15.33
CA LYS A 62 2.96 2.28 15.73
C LYS A 62 1.86 3.34 15.79
N ASN A 63 0.79 3.18 15.02
CA ASN A 63 -0.31 4.15 14.94
C ASN A 63 -1.67 3.45 15.05
N PRO A 64 -2.01 2.83 16.19
CA PRO A 64 -3.24 2.04 16.33
C PRO A 64 -4.50 2.90 16.19
N THR A 65 -5.61 2.24 15.82
CA THR A 65 -6.93 2.88 15.87
C THR A 65 -7.41 2.94 17.30
N ASP A 66 -8.04 4.04 17.66
CA ASP A 66 -8.75 4.16 18.92
C ASP A 66 -9.92 3.15 18.95
N PRO A 67 -10.08 2.38 20.04
CA PRO A 67 -11.05 1.29 20.10
C PRO A 67 -12.51 1.78 20.08
N ALA A 68 -12.79 2.99 20.59
CA ALA A 68 -14.13 3.55 20.69
C ALA A 68 -14.53 4.29 19.41
N THR A 69 -13.64 5.12 18.87
CA THR A 69 -13.95 5.97 17.71
C THR A 69 -13.58 5.31 16.37
N LYS A 70 -12.81 4.22 16.40
CA LYS A 70 -12.22 3.55 15.21
C LYS A 70 -11.35 4.47 14.34
N ARG A 71 -10.97 5.66 14.84
CA ARG A 71 -10.13 6.63 14.15
C ARG A 71 -8.69 6.51 14.63
N ARG A 72 -7.72 6.84 13.76
CA ARG A 72 -6.31 6.95 14.15
C ARG A 72 -6.01 8.37 14.62
N LYS A 73 -5.21 8.48 15.68
CA LYS A 73 -4.79 9.78 16.25
C LYS A 73 -3.86 10.55 15.29
N ARG A 74 -3.08 9.84 14.48
CA ARG A 74 -2.09 10.40 13.55
C ARG A 74 -2.18 9.74 12.17
N LYS A 75 -1.52 10.29 11.17
CA LYS A 75 -1.46 9.73 9.80
C LYS A 75 -0.32 8.72 9.71
N HIS A 76 -0.49 7.60 8.99
CA HIS A 76 0.55 6.56 8.88
C HIS A 76 1.89 7.10 8.37
N PHE A 77 1.88 8.08 7.47
CA PHE A 77 3.11 8.63 6.94
C PHE A 77 4.03 9.25 8.00
N GLN A 78 3.48 9.69 9.15
CA GLN A 78 4.25 10.27 10.24
C GLN A 78 5.10 9.23 11.01
N PHE A 79 4.90 7.94 10.74
CA PHE A 79 5.61 6.83 11.39
C PHE A 79 6.51 6.04 10.43
N LEU A 80 6.62 6.50 9.17
CA LEU A 80 7.58 5.96 8.21
C LEU A 80 8.96 6.47 8.61
N THR A 81 9.84 5.57 9.06
CA THR A 81 11.23 5.90 9.38
C THR A 81 12.05 6.09 8.10
N GLU A 82 13.13 6.86 8.20
CA GLU A 82 13.99 7.23 7.06
C GLU A 82 14.64 6.02 6.37
N ASP A 83 15.02 4.99 7.13
CA ASP A 83 15.85 3.88 6.61
C ASP A 83 15.11 2.85 5.75
N VAL A 84 13.82 2.59 5.98
CA VAL A 84 13.11 1.47 5.31
C VAL A 84 11.70 1.86 4.85
N GLY A 85 10.91 2.53 5.70
CA GLY A 85 9.53 2.86 5.36
C GLY A 85 9.40 3.92 4.26
N ASN A 86 10.26 4.94 4.28
CA ASN A 86 10.18 6.08 3.37
C ASN A 86 10.46 5.69 1.90
N PRO A 87 11.56 4.98 1.58
CA PRO A 87 11.92 4.68 0.20
C PRO A 87 10.94 3.72 -0.51
N HIS A 88 10.39 2.74 0.20
CA HIS A 88 9.40 1.81 -0.40
C HIS A 88 8.10 2.53 -0.74
N VAL A 89 7.63 3.41 0.15
CA VAL A 89 6.43 4.21 -0.11
C VAL A 89 6.65 5.16 -1.28
N ASP A 90 7.80 5.82 -1.36
CA ASP A 90 8.08 6.76 -2.45
C ASP A 90 8.20 6.05 -3.82
N LYS A 91 8.82 4.88 -3.85
CA LYS A 91 8.84 4.00 -5.04
C LYS A 91 7.43 3.60 -5.46
N GLN A 92 6.61 3.17 -4.51
CA GLN A 92 5.23 2.76 -4.80
C GLN A 92 4.37 3.93 -5.29
N ILE A 93 4.48 5.11 -4.67
CA ILE A 93 3.82 6.34 -5.13
C ILE A 93 4.24 6.65 -6.56
N THR A 94 5.54 6.58 -6.86
CA THR A 94 6.07 6.88 -8.20
C THR A 94 5.51 5.90 -9.25
N ALA A 95 5.54 4.60 -8.96
CA ALA A 95 5.04 3.57 -9.86
C ALA A 95 3.52 3.73 -10.10
N VAL A 96 2.72 3.87 -9.05
CA VAL A 96 1.27 4.08 -9.16
C VAL A 96 0.95 5.38 -9.89
N THR A 97 1.64 6.48 -9.60
CA THR A 97 1.47 7.75 -10.31
C THR A 97 1.75 7.59 -11.80
N THR A 98 2.76 6.80 -12.17
CA THR A 98 3.11 6.53 -13.56
C THR A 98 2.00 5.75 -14.28
N LEU A 99 1.44 4.71 -13.65
CA LEU A 99 0.30 3.97 -14.21
C LEU A 99 -0.95 4.85 -14.35
N LEU A 100 -1.22 5.71 -13.36
CA LEU A 100 -2.31 6.67 -13.44
C LEU A 100 -2.11 7.62 -14.62
N ARG A 101 -0.91 8.19 -14.80
CA ARG A 101 -0.59 9.07 -15.94
C ARG A 101 -0.79 8.39 -17.29
N ALA A 102 -0.44 7.11 -17.40
CA ALA A 102 -0.64 6.32 -18.62
C ALA A 102 -2.11 5.97 -18.89
N THR A 103 -3.01 6.14 -17.91
CA THR A 103 -4.43 5.82 -18.04
C THR A 103 -5.22 7.01 -18.59
N PRO A 104 -6.11 6.83 -19.58
CA PRO A 104 -6.97 7.91 -20.06
C PRO A 104 -7.96 8.44 -19.01
N ASN A 105 -8.47 9.66 -19.23
CA ASN A 105 -9.44 10.30 -18.33
C ASN A 105 -10.69 9.42 -18.16
N GLY A 106 -11.19 9.27 -16.94
CA GLY A 106 -12.39 8.49 -16.64
C GLY A 106 -12.26 6.96 -16.84
N GLN A 107 -11.07 6.43 -17.14
CA GLN A 107 -10.86 5.01 -17.42
C GLN A 107 -10.30 4.22 -16.23
N TRP A 108 -10.95 4.30 -15.07
CA TRP A 108 -10.54 3.58 -13.86
C TRP A 108 -10.35 2.07 -14.06
N LYS A 109 -11.27 1.40 -14.78
CA LYS A 109 -11.16 -0.05 -15.03
C LYS A 109 -9.88 -0.44 -15.78
N PHE A 110 -9.42 0.42 -16.69
CA PHE A 110 -8.16 0.21 -17.40
C PHE A 110 -6.97 0.33 -16.45
N PHE A 111 -6.97 1.36 -15.60
CA PHE A 111 -5.98 1.50 -14.53
C PHE A 111 -5.95 0.28 -13.60
N GLU A 112 -7.11 -0.23 -13.17
CA GLU A 112 -7.17 -1.42 -12.32
C GLU A 112 -6.52 -2.64 -12.95
N THR A 113 -6.71 -2.84 -14.26
CA THR A 113 -6.04 -3.92 -15.01
C THR A 113 -4.52 -3.74 -15.01
N LEU A 114 -4.03 -2.54 -15.35
CA LEU A 114 -2.59 -2.24 -15.33
C LEU A 114 -1.98 -2.42 -13.94
N PHE A 115 -2.69 -1.94 -12.91
CA PHE A 115 -2.26 -2.03 -11.52
C PHE A 115 -2.14 -3.49 -11.07
N LYS A 116 -3.15 -4.34 -11.35
CA LYS A 116 -3.09 -5.77 -11.02
C LYS A 116 -2.00 -6.53 -11.76
N GLN A 117 -1.66 -6.10 -12.97
CA GLN A 117 -0.56 -6.69 -13.73
C GLN A 117 0.81 -6.28 -13.16
N ALA A 118 0.97 -5.00 -12.77
CA ALA A 118 2.21 -4.49 -12.20
C ALA A 118 2.44 -4.95 -10.75
N PHE A 119 1.35 -5.12 -9.99
CA PHE A 119 1.34 -5.51 -8.59
C PHE A 119 0.40 -6.71 -8.40
N PRO A 120 0.81 -7.91 -8.85
CA PRO A 120 -0.02 -9.09 -8.69
C PRO A 120 -0.21 -9.40 -7.19
N PRO A 121 -1.39 -9.91 -6.80
CA PRO A 121 -1.62 -10.35 -5.43
C PRO A 121 -0.59 -11.41 -5.05
N ALA A 122 -0.23 -11.47 -3.76
CA ALA A 122 0.69 -12.48 -3.23
C ALA A 122 0.22 -13.88 -3.66
N GLN A 123 0.99 -14.51 -4.53
CA GLN A 123 0.78 -15.91 -4.90
C GLN A 123 1.29 -16.75 -3.73
N PRO A 124 0.57 -17.82 -3.32
CA PRO A 124 1.18 -18.86 -2.51
C PRO A 124 2.44 -19.32 -3.23
N ASP A 125 3.56 -19.45 -2.52
CA ASP A 125 4.77 -20.00 -3.10
C ASP A 125 4.46 -21.42 -3.58
N LEU A 126 4.38 -21.58 -4.90
CA LEU A 126 4.01 -22.83 -5.56
C LEU A 126 4.94 -23.96 -5.10
N PHE A 127 6.22 -23.64 -4.88
CA PHE A 127 7.22 -24.60 -4.45
C PHE A 127 7.04 -25.02 -2.99
N MET A 128 6.56 -24.12 -2.12
CA MET A 128 6.26 -24.45 -0.72
C MET A 128 5.01 -25.32 -0.60
N ALA A 129 4.00 -25.08 -1.44
CA ALA A 129 2.80 -25.92 -1.47
C ALA A 129 3.14 -27.36 -1.91
N ASP A 130 3.91 -27.49 -2.99
CA ASP A 130 4.37 -28.79 -3.50
C ASP A 130 5.30 -29.50 -2.50
N GLU A 131 6.18 -28.78 -1.81
CA GLU A 131 7.10 -29.34 -0.81
C GLU A 131 6.37 -29.78 0.48
N ILE A 132 5.40 -29.02 0.96
CA ILE A 132 4.52 -29.43 2.07
C ILE A 132 3.73 -30.68 1.69
N GLU A 133 3.21 -30.74 0.47
CA GLU A 133 2.45 -31.90 -0.02
C GLU A 133 3.36 -33.14 -0.18
N ARG A 134 4.58 -32.97 -0.68
CA ARG A 134 5.60 -34.04 -0.68
C ARG A 134 5.94 -34.55 0.71
N LEU A 135 6.16 -33.66 1.67
CA LEU A 135 6.47 -34.04 3.06
C LEU A 135 5.27 -34.70 3.76
N ARG A 136 4.05 -34.28 3.43
CA ARG A 136 2.82 -34.91 3.93
C ARG A 136 2.59 -36.31 3.36
N LEU A 137 2.99 -36.54 2.12
CA LEU A 137 2.86 -37.82 1.42
C LEU A 137 4.10 -38.72 1.59
N ALA A 138 5.15 -38.23 2.25
CA ALA A 138 6.33 -39.04 2.55
C ALA A 138 5.92 -40.19 3.48
N PRO A 139 6.26 -41.45 3.14
CA PRO A 139 5.98 -42.57 4.02
C PRO A 139 6.66 -42.33 5.37
N PRO A 140 6.02 -42.68 6.51
CA PRO A 140 6.68 -42.59 7.80
C PRO A 140 7.95 -43.45 7.78
N ASN A 141 9.08 -42.87 8.19
CA ASN A 141 10.39 -43.51 8.20
C ASN A 141 10.30 -44.94 8.76
N GLU A 142 10.66 -45.94 7.94
CA GLU A 142 10.75 -47.36 8.34
C GLU A 142 11.86 -47.66 9.36
N GLU A 143 12.62 -46.65 9.80
CA GLU A 143 13.80 -46.82 10.67
C GLU A 143 13.48 -46.99 12.17
N ALA A 144 12.22 -47.19 12.57
CA ALA A 144 11.86 -47.50 13.96
C ALA A 144 11.75 -49.01 14.26
N ALA A 145 12.22 -49.88 13.36
CA ALA A 145 12.22 -51.33 13.54
C ALA A 145 13.62 -51.92 13.35
N ASN A 146 14.50 -51.70 14.33
CA ASN A 146 15.58 -52.64 14.67
C ASN A 146 16.08 -52.42 16.09
#